data_AF-A0A7J9H9Q6-F1
#
_entry.id   AF-A0A7J9H9Q6-F1
#
_cell.length_a   1.000
_cell.length_b   1.000
_cell.length_c   1.000
_cell.angle_alpha   90.00
_cell.angle_beta   90.00
_cell.angle_gamma   90.00
#
_symmetry.space_group_name_H-M   'P 1'
#
loop_
_entity.id
_entity.type
_entity.pdbx_description
1 polymer ?
#
loop_
_entity_poly.entity_id
_entity_poly.type
_entity_poly.pdbx_seq_one_letter_code
_entity_poly.pdbx_strand_id
1 'polypeptide(L)'
;MGKDITCSKLLPVVINASKDRVPNIKFNVAKVLQSLIPIVDQSVVEKTIRPCLVELSEDPDVDVRYFATQALQSSDQQMMMSS
;
A
#
# COMPACT_ATOMS: atom_id res chain seq x y z
N MET A 1 -9.96 18.39 -8.55
CA MET A 1 -9.12 19.24 -7.68
C MET A 1 -8.71 18.56 -6.37
N GLY A 2 -9.54 17.72 -5.72
CA GLY A 2 -9.17 17.08 -4.43
C GLY A 2 -8.43 15.72 -4.50
N LYS A 3 -8.53 14.97 -5.60
CA LYS A 3 -7.86 13.66 -5.75
C LYS A 3 -6.37 13.77 -6.10
N ASP A 4 -5.97 14.80 -6.84
CA ASP A 4 -4.60 14.94 -7.39
C ASP A 4 -3.51 15.27 -6.36
N ILE A 5 -3.83 16.08 -5.34
CA ILE A 5 -2.82 16.54 -4.37
C ILE A 5 -2.53 15.45 -3.32
N THR A 6 -3.58 14.75 -2.89
CA THR A 6 -3.46 13.67 -1.91
C THR A 6 -2.59 12.55 -2.49
N CYS A 7 -2.83 12.13 -3.72
CA CYS A 7 -2.06 11.04 -4.32
C CYS A 7 -0.62 11.43 -4.70
N SER A 8 -0.39 12.65 -5.22
CA SER A 8 0.95 13.07 -5.67
C SER A 8 1.94 13.37 -4.55
N LYS A 9 1.47 13.84 -3.38
CA LYS A 9 2.35 14.19 -2.25
C LYS A 9 2.36 13.15 -1.12
N LEU A 10 1.23 12.47 -0.87
CA LEU A 10 1.15 11.50 0.22
C LEU A 10 1.83 10.19 -0.14
N LEU A 11 1.70 9.72 -1.39
CA LEU A 11 2.23 8.42 -1.79
C LEU A 11 3.76 8.32 -1.62
N PRO A 12 4.59 9.29 -2.05
CA PRO A 12 6.03 9.24 -1.81
C PRO A 12 6.39 9.20 -0.32
N VAL A 13 5.63 9.90 0.53
CA VAL A 13 5.85 9.92 1.98
C VAL A 13 5.51 8.55 2.59
N VAL A 14 4.39 7.97 2.18
CA VAL A 14 3.95 6.63 2.63
C VAL A 14 4.93 5.55 2.19
N ILE A 15 5.43 5.62 0.96
CA ILE A 15 6.44 4.68 0.45
C ILE A 15 7.78 4.87 1.17
N ASN A 16 8.16 6.10 1.54
CA ASN A 16 9.38 6.30 2.33
C ASN A 16 9.22 5.75 3.75
N ALA A 17 8.03 5.89 4.34
CA ALA A 17 7.71 5.36 5.67
C ALA A 17 7.67 3.82 5.73
N SER A 18 7.53 3.11 4.58
CA SER A 18 7.60 1.64 4.57
C SER A 18 8.98 1.11 5.00
N LYS A 19 10.01 1.95 4.91
CA LYS A 19 11.40 1.64 5.28
C LYS A 19 11.76 2.01 6.71
N ASP A 20 10.79 2.44 7.52
CA ASP A 20 11.02 2.79 8.91
C ASP A 20 11.54 1.57 9.71
N ARG A 21 12.21 1.78 10.84
CA ARG A 21 12.69 0.68 11.69
C ARG A 21 11.60 0.17 12.63
N VAL A 22 10.59 0.99 12.90
CA VAL A 22 9.51 0.68 13.83
C VAL A 22 8.41 -0.09 13.09
N PRO A 23 8.11 -1.35 13.49
CA PRO A 23 7.06 -2.14 12.84
C PRO A 23 5.70 -1.46 12.84
N ASN A 24 5.40 -0.67 13.89
CA ASN A 24 4.15 0.08 13.99
C ASN A 24 3.96 1.12 12.87
N ILE A 25 5.04 1.67 12.35
CA ILE A 25 4.98 2.59 11.22
C ILE A 25 4.71 1.80 9.94
N LYS A 26 5.43 0.69 9.74
CA LYS A 26 5.30 -0.17 8.56
C LYS A 26 3.91 -0.78 8.40
N PHE A 27 3.30 -1.33 9.46
CA PHE A 27 1.95 -1.89 9.31
C PHE A 27 0.91 -0.79 9.04
N ASN A 28 1.11 0.41 9.57
CA ASN A 28 0.23 1.54 9.27
C ASN A 28 0.38 1.98 7.81
N VAL A 29 1.59 1.90 7.25
CA VAL A 29 1.81 2.07 5.81
C VAL A 29 1.00 1.06 5.01
N ALA A 30 1.02 -0.23 5.37
CA ALA A 30 0.21 -1.24 4.69
C ALA A 30 -1.31 -0.92 4.72
N LYS A 31 -1.82 -0.49 5.88
CA LYS A 31 -3.23 -0.06 6.03
C LYS A 31 -3.58 1.17 5.18
N VAL A 32 -2.70 2.17 5.15
CA VAL A 32 -2.89 3.37 4.32
C VAL A 32 -2.87 3.00 2.85
N LEU A 33 -1.89 2.21 2.40
CA LEU A 33 -1.81 1.72 1.03
C LEU A 33 -3.08 0.95 0.63
N GLN A 34 -3.62 0.11 1.50
CA GLN A 34 -4.89 -0.59 1.26
C GLN A 34 -6.04 0.38 0.98
N SER A 35 -6.16 1.45 1.77
CA SER A 35 -7.20 2.47 1.59
C SER A 35 -7.02 3.31 0.32
N LEU A 36 -5.79 3.40 -0.21
CA LEU A 36 -5.47 4.14 -1.43
C LEU A 36 -5.76 3.36 -2.71
N ILE A 37 -5.76 2.02 -2.67
CA ILE A 37 -6.03 1.15 -3.83
C ILE A 37 -7.27 1.60 -4.64
N PRO A 38 -8.46 1.81 -4.04
CA PRO A 38 -9.64 2.21 -4.81
C PRO A 38 -9.66 3.70 -5.24
N ILE A 39 -8.66 4.48 -4.83
CA ILE A 39 -8.61 5.94 -5.03
C ILE A 39 -7.63 6.32 -6.14
N VAL A 40 -6.52 5.59 -6.25
CA VAL A 40 -5.44 5.86 -7.22
C VAL A 40 -5.66 5.11 -8.53
N ASP A 41 -4.99 5.56 -9.59
CA ASP A 41 -5.02 4.85 -10.86
C ASP A 41 -4.40 3.45 -10.74
N GLN A 42 -4.96 2.51 -11.50
CA GLN A 42 -4.48 1.13 -11.59
C GLN A 42 -2.96 1.04 -11.85
N SER A 43 -2.41 1.92 -12.68
CA SER A 43 -0.97 1.93 -12.97
C SER A 43 -0.12 2.25 -11.73
N VAL A 44 -0.62 3.11 -10.83
CA VAL A 44 0.04 3.43 -9.55
C VAL A 44 -0.04 2.24 -8.60
N VAL A 45 -1.17 1.54 -8.58
CA VAL A 45 -1.32 0.31 -7.79
C VAL A 45 -0.26 -0.72 -8.22
N GLU A 46 -0.16 -1.01 -9.51
CA GLU A 46 0.73 -2.03 -10.04
C GLU A 46 2.21 -1.68 -9.94
N LYS A 47 2.59 -0.43 -10.26
CA LYS A 47 4.00 -0.03 -10.35
C LYS A 47 4.60 0.43 -9.03
N THR A 48 3.77 0.78 -8.03
CA THR A 48 4.26 1.39 -6.79
C THR A 48 3.70 0.70 -5.55
N ILE A 49 2.37 0.57 -5.43
CA ILE A 49 1.75 0.05 -4.21
C ILE A 49 2.02 -1.45 -4.06
N ARG A 50 1.76 -2.27 -5.09
CA ARG A 50 1.98 -3.72 -5.05
C ARG A 50 3.42 -4.09 -4.71
N PRO A 51 4.47 -3.55 -5.36
CA PRO A 51 5.86 -3.86 -5.00
C PRO A 51 6.18 -3.53 -3.55
N CYS A 52 5.70 -2.39 -3.04
CA CYS A 52 5.89 -2.02 -1.63
C CYS A 52 5.19 -2.99 -0.67
N LEU A 53 3.96 -3.41 -0.99
CA LEU A 53 3.23 -4.37 -0.18
C LEU A 53 3.85 -5.77 -0.23
N VAL A 54 4.43 -6.19 -1.37
CA VAL A 54 5.19 -7.45 -1.46
C VAL A 54 6.40 -7.41 -0.54
N GLU A 55 7.18 -6.33 -0.56
CA GLU A 55 8.33 -6.15 0.35
C GLU A 55 7.90 -6.20 1.83
N LEU A 56 6.81 -5.51 2.19
CA LEU A 56 6.26 -5.53 3.55
C LEU A 56 5.69 -6.91 3.94
N SER A 57 5.24 -7.72 2.98
CA SER A 57 4.73 -9.06 3.25
C SER A 57 5.83 -10.07 3.65
N GLU A 58 7.09 -9.71 3.43
CA GLU A 58 8.28 -10.49 3.82
C GLU A 58 8.94 -9.94 5.09
N ASP A 59 8.37 -8.91 5.73
CA ASP A 59 8.94 -8.26 6.91
C ASP A 59 9.08 -9.24 8.11
N PRO A 60 10.12 -9.15 8.95
CA PRO A 60 10.25 -10.01 10.13
C PRO A 60 9.12 -9.85 11.16
N ASP A 61 8.44 -8.70 11.20
CA ASP A 61 7.32 -8.48 12.11
C ASP A 61 6.01 -9.09 11.59
N VAL A 62 5.30 -9.81 12.47
CA VAL A 62 4.09 -10.55 12.08
C VAL A 62 2.91 -9.64 11.69
N ASP A 63 2.76 -8.50 12.35
CA ASP A 63 1.68 -7.57 12.06
C ASP A 63 1.92 -6.90 10.72
N VAL A 64 3.17 -6.51 10.45
CA VAL A 64 3.56 -5.94 9.15
C VAL A 64 3.22 -6.89 8.02
N ARG A 65 3.62 -8.17 8.13
CA ARG A 65 3.28 -9.19 7.13
C ARG A 65 1.77 -9.35 6.96
N TYR A 66 1.05 -9.52 8.06
CA TYR A 66 -0.39 -9.74 8.05
C TYR A 66 -1.13 -8.63 7.31
N PHE A 67 -0.89 -7.37 7.66
CA PHE A 67 -1.56 -6.24 7.04
C PHE A 67 -1.13 -6.04 5.57
N ALA A 68 0.14 -6.30 5.24
CA ALA A 68 0.60 -6.24 3.86
C ALA A 68 -0.05 -7.30 2.97
N THR A 69 -0.14 -8.55 3.44
CA THR A 69 -0.83 -9.63 2.72
C THR A 69 -2.31 -9.33 2.55
N GLN A 70 -2.99 -8.81 3.59
CA GLN A 70 -4.40 -8.42 3.50
C GLN A 70 -4.61 -7.31 2.44
N ALA A 71 -3.71 -6.33 2.39
CA ALA A 71 -3.76 -5.25 1.41
C ALA A 71 -3.52 -5.77 -0.02
N LEU A 72 -2.60 -6.71 -0.22
CA LEU A 72 -2.38 -7.37 -1.52
C LEU A 72 -3.64 -8.11 -2.01
N GLN A 73 -4.26 -8.90 -1.13
CA GLN A 73 -5.50 -9.60 -1.47
C GLN A 73 -6.63 -8.63 -1.84
N SER A 74 -6.71 -7.49 -1.15
CA SER A 74 -7.67 -6.43 -1.47
C SER A 74 -7.38 -5.81 -2.85
N SER A 75 -6.10 -5.65 -3.20
CA SER A 75 -5.70 -5.17 -4.53
C SER A 75 -6.12 -6.14 -5.64
N ASP A 76 -5.92 -7.44 -5.44
CA ASP A 76 -6.25 -8.45 -6.44
C ASP A 76 -7.78 -8.59 -6.63
N GLN A 77 -8.55 -8.52 -5.54
CA GLN A 77 -10.01 -8.53 -5.60
C GLN A 77 -10.59 -7.34 -6.38
N GLN A 78 -10.02 -6.13 -6.21
CA GLN A 78 -10.45 -4.95 -6.96
C GLN A 78 -10.18 -5.11 -8.47
N MET A 79 -9.02 -5.66 -8.85
CA MET A 79 -8.69 -5.91 -10.26
C MET A 79 -9.65 -6.91 -10.92
N MET A 80 -10.04 -7.96 -10.20
CA MET A 80 -11.02 -8.94 -10.69
C MET A 80 -12.42 -8.36 -10.87
N MET A 81 -12.81 -7.37 -10.07
CA MET A 81 -14.12 -6.70 -10.18
C MET A 81 -14.18 -5.63 -11.28
N SER A 82 -13.02 -5.10 -11.70
CA SER A 82 -12.92 -4.08 -12.76
C SER A 82 -12.71 -4.64 -14.17
N SER A 83 -12.63 -5.97 -14.30
CA SER A 83 -12.44 -6.71 -15.57
C SER A 83 -13.78 -7.21 -16.11
#